data_AF-A0A2E1H751-F1
#
_entry.id   AF-A0A2E1H751-F1
#
_cell.length_a   1.000
_cell.length_b   1.000
_cell.length_c   1.000
_cell.angle_alpha   90.00
_cell.angle_beta   90.00
_cell.angle_gamma   90.00
#
_symmetry.space_group_name_H-M   'P 1'
#
loop_
_entity.id
_entity.type
_entity.pdbx_description
1 polymer ?
#
loop_
_entity_poly.entity_id
_entity_poly.type
_entity_poly.pdbx_seq_one_letter_code
_entity_poly.pdbx_strand_id
1 'polypeptide(L)'
;MGSAFFDKYSLLHFAWGVSAYYWEVPLIWWVLLHTAFELAENSPQGIALINRFPLWPGGKNRADGWINMLGDTVFAALGHMFAAWFVQFFP
;
A
#
# COMPACT_ATOMS: atom_id res chain seq x y z
N MET A 1 0.85 9.51 -10.00
CA MET A 1 0.59 8.11 -10.35
C MET A 1 1.82 7.43 -10.80
N GLY A 2 2.05 6.29 -10.20
CA GLY A 2 3.22 5.50 -10.43
C GLY A 2 3.13 4.75 -11.74
N SER A 3 4.22 4.84 -12.49
CA SER A 3 4.50 4.02 -13.65
C SER A 3 5.68 3.08 -13.41
N ALA A 4 6.31 3.20 -12.25
CA ALA A 4 7.50 2.44 -11.86
C ALA A 4 7.15 1.48 -10.73
N PHE A 5 7.93 0.41 -10.62
CA PHE A 5 7.83 -0.55 -9.52
C PHE A 5 8.12 0.06 -8.15
N PHE A 6 8.96 1.11 -8.11
CA PHE A 6 9.34 1.81 -6.90
C PHE A 6 9.22 3.31 -7.11
N ASP A 7 8.52 3.99 -6.20
CA ASP A 7 8.39 5.43 -6.19
C ASP A 7 8.25 6.00 -4.77
N LYS A 8 7.91 7.29 -4.66
CA LYS A 8 7.75 7.96 -3.35
C LYS A 8 6.62 7.38 -2.49
N TYR A 9 5.60 6.75 -3.10
CA TYR A 9 4.47 6.14 -2.39
C TYR A 9 4.81 4.74 -1.88
N SER A 10 5.82 4.07 -2.46
CA SER A 10 6.31 2.80 -1.93
C SER A 10 6.72 2.88 -0.45
N LEU A 11 7.27 4.02 0.00
CA LEU A 11 7.54 4.25 1.43
C LEU A 11 6.24 4.36 2.26
N LEU A 12 5.18 4.93 1.71
CA LEU A 12 3.87 5.00 2.36
C LEU A 12 3.26 3.60 2.51
N HIS A 13 3.32 2.77 1.47
CA HIS A 13 2.86 1.37 1.53
C HIS A 13 3.67 0.57 2.55
N PHE A 14 4.99 0.76 2.60
CA PHE A 14 5.85 0.17 3.63
C PHE A 14 5.41 0.59 5.04
N ALA A 15 5.16 1.88 5.28
CA ALA A 15 4.71 2.38 6.59
C ALA A 15 3.35 1.79 7.02
N TRP A 16 2.43 1.62 6.07
CA TRP A 16 1.17 0.92 6.30
C TRP A 16 1.36 -0.57 6.59
N GLY A 17 2.33 -1.22 5.95
CA GLY A 17 2.74 -2.58 6.27
C GLY A 17 3.25 -2.73 7.71
N VAL A 18 4.11 -1.81 8.15
CA VAL A 18 4.55 -1.76 9.55
C VAL A 18 3.36 -1.58 10.49
N SER A 19 2.44 -0.66 10.17
CA SER A 19 1.25 -0.40 11.00
C SER A 19 0.35 -1.64 11.09
N ALA A 20 0.14 -2.33 9.97
CA ALA A 20 -0.68 -3.54 9.90
C ALA A 20 -0.15 -4.67 10.78
N TYR A 21 1.18 -4.81 10.91
CA TYR A 21 1.79 -5.75 11.83
C TYR A 21 1.41 -5.44 13.29
N TYR A 22 1.53 -4.19 13.72
CA TYR A 22 1.17 -3.77 15.09
C TYR A 22 -0.33 -3.78 15.36
N TRP A 23 -1.16 -3.77 14.31
CA TRP A 23 -2.60 -4.02 14.41
C TRP A 23 -2.97 -5.51 14.37
N GLU A 24 -1.97 -6.39 14.48
CA GLU A 24 -2.14 -7.84 14.53
C GLU A 24 -2.82 -8.42 13.27
N VAL A 25 -2.75 -7.71 12.14
CA VAL A 25 -3.24 -8.23 10.86
C VAL A 25 -2.24 -9.28 10.35
N PRO A 26 -2.65 -10.54 10.11
CA PRO A 26 -1.71 -11.54 9.61
C PRO A 26 -1.23 -11.19 8.20
N LEU A 27 0.05 -11.48 7.89
CA LEU A 27 0.70 -11.08 6.64
C LEU A 27 -0.12 -11.43 5.38
N ILE A 28 -0.67 -12.64 5.30
CA ILE A 28 -1.47 -13.08 4.15
C ILE A 28 -2.72 -12.23 4.02
N TRP A 29 -3.43 -11.98 5.12
CA TRP A 29 -4.62 -11.11 5.10
C TRP A 29 -4.27 -9.67 4.74
N TRP A 30 -3.14 -9.15 5.24
CA TRP A 30 -2.66 -7.84 4.88
C TRP A 30 -2.39 -7.72 3.37
N VAL A 31 -1.68 -8.69 2.77
CA VAL A 31 -1.40 -8.69 1.33
C VAL A 31 -2.68 -8.78 0.50
N LEU A 32 -3.63 -9.62 0.89
CA LEU A 32 -4.92 -9.75 0.19
C LEU A 32 -5.74 -8.45 0.28
N LEU A 33 -5.83 -7.86 1.49
CA LEU A 33 -6.54 -6.60 1.72
C LEU A 33 -5.88 -5.45 0.95
N HIS A 34 -4.55 -5.37 0.96
CA HIS A 34 -3.80 -4.35 0.23
C HIS A 34 -4.00 -4.49 -1.29
N THR A 35 -3.93 -5.72 -1.81
CA THR A 35 -4.19 -5.98 -3.23
C THR A 35 -5.62 -5.58 -3.62
N ALA A 36 -6.61 -5.92 -2.79
CA ALA A 36 -7.99 -5.53 -3.02
C ALA A 36 -8.17 -4.00 -2.97
N PHE A 37 -7.49 -3.33 -2.04
CA PHE A 37 -7.43 -1.88 -1.96
C PHE A 37 -6.83 -1.28 -3.24
N GLU A 38 -5.67 -1.74 -3.70
CA GLU A 38 -5.02 -1.25 -4.93
C GLU A 38 -5.96 -1.36 -6.15
N LEU A 39 -6.62 -2.51 -6.32
CA LEU A 39 -7.58 -2.73 -7.41
C LEU A 39 -8.78 -1.79 -7.31
N ALA A 40 -9.32 -1.58 -6.11
CA ALA A 40 -10.45 -0.69 -5.88
C ALA A 40 -10.04 0.78 -6.10
N GLU A 41 -8.90 1.19 -5.56
CA GLU A 41 -8.33 2.53 -5.65
C GLU A 41 -8.09 2.95 -7.10
N ASN A 42 -7.59 2.03 -7.93
CA ASN A 42 -7.28 2.24 -9.34
C ASN A 42 -8.47 2.04 -10.28
N SER A 43 -9.65 1.69 -9.77
CA SER A 43 -10.89 1.64 -10.56
C SER A 43 -11.42 3.05 -10.88
N PRO A 44 -12.23 3.24 -11.94
CA PRO A 44 -12.84 4.54 -12.23
C PRO A 44 -13.62 5.14 -11.05
N GLN A 45 -14.32 4.29 -10.30
CA GLN A 45 -15.09 4.67 -9.11
C GLN A 45 -14.17 5.04 -7.94
N GLY A 46 -13.09 4.28 -7.72
CA GLY A 46 -12.09 4.55 -6.68
C GLY A 46 -11.38 5.88 -6.91
N ILE A 47 -10.94 6.14 -8.13
CA ILE A 47 -10.33 7.41 -8.52
C ILE A 47 -11.29 8.58 -8.29
N ALA A 48 -12.55 8.45 -8.72
CA ALA A 48 -13.56 9.48 -8.52
C ALA A 48 -13.86 9.73 -7.04
N LEU A 49 -13.81 8.69 -6.20
CA LEU A 49 -13.98 8.78 -4.76
C LEU A 49 -12.78 9.47 -4.10
N ILE A 50 -11.55 9.06 -4.44
CA ILE A 50 -10.30 9.62 -3.90
C ILE A 50 -10.17 11.10 -4.16
N ASN A 51 -10.52 11.54 -5.37
CA ASN A 51 -10.47 12.96 -5.71
C ASN A 51 -11.48 13.82 -4.94
N ARG A 52 -12.42 13.21 -4.19
CA ARG A 52 -13.31 13.93 -3.26
C ARG A 52 -12.73 14.07 -1.86
N PHE A 53 -11.68 13.32 -1.52
CA PHE A 53 -11.05 13.39 -0.20
C PHE A 53 -9.93 14.42 -0.17
N PRO A 54 -10.07 15.54 0.55
CA PRO A 54 -9.12 16.65 0.52
C PRO A 54 -7.76 16.33 1.16
N LEU A 55 -7.70 15.26 1.96
CA LEU A 55 -6.49 14.82 2.65
C LEU A 55 -5.77 13.68 1.92
N TRP A 56 -6.27 13.24 0.75
CA TRP A 56 -5.58 12.20 -0.01
C TRP A 56 -4.28 12.78 -0.59
N PRO A 57 -3.10 12.22 -0.26
CA PRO A 57 -1.83 12.81 -0.63
C PRO A 57 -1.58 12.73 -2.14
N GLY A 58 -1.93 13.81 -2.85
CA GLY A 58 -1.60 14.03 -4.26
C GLY A 58 -2.74 13.82 -5.26
N GLY A 59 -3.94 13.45 -4.83
CA GLY A 59 -5.07 13.13 -5.74
C GLY A 59 -4.71 12.04 -6.77
N LYS A 60 -5.64 11.72 -7.68
CA LYS A 60 -5.44 10.65 -8.67
C LYS A 60 -6.07 11.01 -10.02
N ASN A 61 -5.26 11.38 -11.01
CA ASN A 61 -5.76 11.87 -12.31
C ASN A 61 -6.01 10.75 -13.36
N ARG A 62 -5.51 9.54 -13.11
CA ARG A 62 -5.67 8.32 -13.92
C ARG A 62 -5.43 7.06 -13.01
N ALA A 63 -5.45 5.85 -13.54
CA ALA A 63 -5.03 4.63 -12.80
C ALA A 63 -3.52 4.38 -12.88
N ASP A 64 -2.91 3.92 -11.79
CA ASP A 64 -1.51 3.51 -11.73
C ASP A 64 -1.25 2.34 -12.69
N GLY A 65 0.01 2.19 -13.09
CA GLY A 65 0.41 1.05 -13.91
C GLY A 65 0.36 -0.25 -13.09
N TRP A 66 0.04 -1.37 -13.73
CA TRP A 66 0.06 -2.69 -13.09
C TRP A 66 1.38 -2.99 -12.36
N ILE A 67 2.51 -2.54 -12.91
CA ILE A 67 3.82 -2.70 -12.28
C ILE A 67 3.97 -1.90 -10.97
N ASN A 68 3.31 -0.74 -10.89
CA ASN A 68 3.33 0.09 -9.69
C ASN A 68 2.45 -0.52 -8.60
N MET A 69 1.20 -0.91 -8.93
CA MET A 69 0.31 -1.60 -7.99
C MET A 69 0.94 -2.89 -7.41
N LEU A 70 1.67 -3.63 -8.25
CA LEU A 70 2.46 -4.79 -7.79
C LEU A 70 3.57 -4.36 -6.83
N GLY A 71 4.33 -3.32 -7.18
CA GLY A 71 5.36 -2.73 -6.33
C GLY A 71 4.80 -2.30 -4.98
N ASP A 72 3.69 -1.56 -4.97
CA ASP A 72 3.03 -1.05 -3.77
C ASP A 72 2.59 -2.19 -2.84
N THR A 73 2.05 -3.27 -3.40
CA THR A 73 1.73 -4.49 -2.64
C THR A 73 2.98 -5.17 -2.09
N VAL A 74 4.09 -5.22 -2.85
CA VAL A 74 5.37 -5.75 -2.36
C VAL A 74 5.91 -4.90 -1.21
N PHE A 75 5.91 -3.57 -1.32
CA PHE A 75 6.39 -2.70 -0.25
C PHE A 75 5.50 -2.76 0.99
N ALA A 76 4.18 -2.93 0.83
CA ALA A 76 3.28 -3.19 1.94
C ALA A 76 3.59 -4.51 2.66
N ALA A 77 3.92 -5.57 1.93
CA ALA A 77 4.36 -6.84 2.52
C ALA A 77 5.72 -6.69 3.22
N LEU A 78 6.68 -6.01 2.59
CA LEU A 78 8.01 -5.78 3.15
C LEU A 78 7.96 -4.98 4.45
N GLY A 79 7.08 -3.99 4.57
CA GLY A 79 6.87 -3.24 5.81
C GLY A 79 6.41 -4.13 6.95
N HIS A 80 5.44 -5.02 6.68
CA HIS A 80 4.93 -5.98 7.65
C HIS A 80 6.02 -6.97 8.09
N MET A 81 6.72 -7.56 7.12
CA MET A 81 7.82 -8.50 7.37
C MET A 81 8.98 -7.84 8.13
N PHE A 82 9.30 -6.58 7.81
CA PHE A 82 10.32 -5.82 8.52
C PHE A 82 9.93 -5.59 9.97
N ALA A 83 8.69 -5.21 10.26
CA ALA A 83 8.21 -5.03 11.63
C ALA A 83 8.27 -6.34 12.43
N ALA A 84 7.84 -7.45 11.82
CA ALA A 84 7.93 -8.78 12.43
C ALA A 84 9.37 -9.18 12.76
N TRP A 85 10.28 -8.99 11.80
CA TRP A 85 11.72 -9.21 12.00
C TRP A 85 12.26 -8.30 13.11
N PHE A 86 11.96 -7.01 13.08
CA PHE A 86 12.49 -6.05 14.03
C PHE A 86 12.12 -6.41 15.47
N VAL A 87 10.84 -6.71 15.73
CA VAL A 87 10.36 -7.13 17.06
C VAL A 87 10.96 -8.47 17.50
N GLN A 88 11.17 -9.40 16.57
CA GLN A 88 11.78 -10.70 16.90
C GLN A 88 13.22 -10.58 17.41
N PHE A 89 14.00 -9.65 16.86
CA PHE A 89 15.43 -9.50 17.18
C PHE A 89 15.74 -8.34 18.15
N PHE A 90 14.80 -7.40 18.32
CA PHE A 90 14.92 -6.23 19.20
C PHE A 90 13.63 -6.05 20.02
N PRO A 91 13.45 -6.83 21.09
CA PRO A 91 12.26 -6.79 21.93
C PRO A 91 12.14 -5.51 22.78
#